data_AF-A0A430EMQ7-F1
#
_entry.id   AF-A0A430EMQ7-F1
#
_cell.length_a   1.000
_cell.length_b   1.000
_cell.length_c   1.000
_cell.angle_alpha   90.00
_cell.angle_beta   90.00
_cell.angle_gamma   90.00
#
_symmetry.space_group_name_H-M   'P 1'
#
loop_
_entity.id
_entity.type
_entity.pdbx_description
1 polymer ?
#
loop_
_entity_poly.entity_id
_entity_poly.type
_entity_poly.pdbx_seq_one_letter_code
_entity_poly.pdbx_strand_id
1 'polypeptide(L)' 'MMRWLRLRRMRRAFRAMPERDRAIFGSVRFDDLDYIETAQRHGCTVAEVEQTVARVLIALGRAERGEQP' A
#
# COMPACT_ATOMS: atom_id res chain seq x y z
N MET A 1 -5.47 7.26 -23.06
CA MET A 1 -4.04 7.49 -22.73
C MET A 1 -3.81 7.88 -21.26
N MET A 2 -4.58 8.83 -20.70
CA MET A 2 -4.43 9.33 -19.31
C MET A 2 -4.45 8.25 -18.21
N ARG A 3 -5.33 7.24 -18.30
CA ARG A 3 -5.46 6.16 -17.29
C ARG A 3 -4.19 5.30 -17.14
N TRP A 4 -3.47 5.06 -18.24
CA TRP A 4 -2.21 4.30 -18.21
C TRP A 4 -1.09 5.06 -17.50
N LEU A 5 -1.00 6.38 -17.71
CA LEU A 5 -0.02 7.22 -17.02
C LEU A 5 -0.28 7.26 -15.51
N ARG A 6 -1.55 7.35 -15.11
CA ARG A 6 -1.98 7.29 -13.70
C ARG A 6 -1.56 5.98 -13.02
N LEU A 7 -1.90 4.85 -13.64
CA LEU A 7 -1.52 3.52 -13.13
C LEU A 7 -0.01 3.31 -13.11
N ARG A 8 0.72 3.85 -14.10
CA ARG A 8 2.19 3.81 -14.12
C ARG A 8 2.80 4.59 -12.95
N ARG A 9 2.28 5.78 -12.62
CA ARG A 9 2.74 6.56 -11.47
C ARG A 9 2.47 5.83 -10.15
N MET A 10 1.25 5.35 -9.96
CA MET A 10 0.88 4.57 -8.77
C MET A 10 1.75 3.31 -8.62
N ARG A 11 1.99 2.58 -9.72
CA ARG A 11 2.87 1.40 -9.70
C ARG A 11 4.31 1.75 -9.32
N ARG A 12 4.84 2.88 -9.79
CA ARG A 12 6.17 3.36 -9.42
C ARG A 12 6.22 3.74 -7.94
N ALA A 13 5.23 4.49 -7.45
CA ALA A 13 5.13 4.86 -6.04
C ALA A 13 5.02 3.64 -5.13
N PHE A 14 4.17 2.67 -5.47
CA PHE A 14 4.06 1.41 -4.74
C PHE A 14 5.39 0.68 -4.67
N ARG A 15 6.09 0.50 -5.81
CA ARG A 15 7.38 -0.20 -5.87
C ARG A 15 8.51 0.50 -5.10
N ALA A 16 8.42 1.81 -4.91
CA ALA A 16 9.40 2.57 -4.15
C ALA A 16 9.22 2.44 -2.63
N MET A 17 8.08 1.90 -2.17
CA MET A 17 7.82 1.69 -0.74
C MET A 17 8.65 0.54 -0.16
N PRO A 18 8.94 0.58 1.16
CA PRO A 18 9.56 -0.53 1.86
C PRO A 18 8.88 -1.85 1.56
N GLU A 19 9.66 -2.92 1.46
CA GLU A 19 9.12 -4.26 1.18
C GLU A 19 8.09 -4.69 2.22
N ARG A 20 8.33 -4.39 3.50
CA ARG A 20 7.39 -4.65 4.60
C ARG A 20 6.04 -3.96 4.38
N ASP A 21 6.05 -2.69 3.97
CA ASP A 21 4.83 -1.93 3.73
C ASP A 21 4.04 -2.51 2.55
N ARG A 22 4.74 -2.90 1.48
CA ARG A 22 4.14 -3.57 0.31
C ARG A 22 3.54 -4.93 0.69
N ALA A 23 4.22 -5.69 1.53
CA ALA A 23 3.80 -7.02 1.97
C ALA A 23 2.54 -6.94 2.85
N ILE A 24 2.53 -6.05 3.85
CA ILE A 24 1.36 -5.84 4.73
C ILE A 24 0.16 -5.37 3.91
N PHE A 25 0.33 -4.34 3.07
CA PHE A 25 -0.76 -3.86 2.22
C PHE A 25 -1.25 -4.93 1.24
N GLY A 26 -0.33 -5.73 0.69
CA GLY A 26 -0.67 -6.82 -0.22
C GLY A 26 -1.51 -7.90 0.44
N SER A 27 -1.19 -8.28 1.68
CA SER A 27 -1.98 -9.24 2.45
C SER A 27 -3.43 -8.79 2.64
N VAL A 28 -3.64 -7.52 2.99
CA VAL A 28 -5.00 -6.97 3.13
C VAL A 28 -5.71 -6.87 1.77
N ARG A 29 -5.03 -6.33 0.75
CA ARG A 29 -5.70 -5.86 -0.47
C ARG A 29 -5.76 -6.87 -1.60
N PHE A 30 -4.83 -7.82 -1.64
CA PHE A 30 -4.66 -8.80 -2.71
C PHE A 30 -4.83 -10.25 -2.22
N ASP A 31 -4.44 -10.55 -0.98
CA ASP A 31 -4.65 -11.88 -0.38
C ASP A 31 -5.96 -11.99 0.41
N ASP A 32 -6.72 -10.90 0.53
CA ASP A 32 -8.03 -10.81 1.20
C ASP A 32 -8.01 -11.21 2.70
N LEU A 33 -6.85 -11.05 3.34
CA LEU A 33 -6.71 -11.26 4.79
C LEU A 33 -7.32 -10.11 5.57
N ASP A 34 -7.95 -10.41 6.70
CA ASP A 34 -8.34 -9.37 7.65
C ASP A 34 -7.12 -8.77 8.36
N TYR A 35 -7.35 -7.73 9.17
CA TYR A 35 -6.25 -7.00 9.81
C TYR A 35 -5.59 -7.80 10.94
N ILE A 36 -6.32 -8.71 11.59
CA ILE A 36 -5.82 -9.60 12.64
C ILE A 36 -4.94 -10.69 11.99
N GLU A 37 -5.43 -11.33 10.93
CA GLU A 37 -4.68 -12.32 10.16
C GLU A 37 -3.41 -11.72 9.56
N THR A 38 -3.51 -10.50 9.01
CA THR A 38 -2.36 -9.77 8.50
C THR A 38 -1.36 -9.46 9.61
N ALA A 39 -1.81 -8.98 10.77
CA ALA A 39 -0.96 -8.66 11.91
C ALA A 39 -0.18 -9.91 12.39
N GLN A 40 -0.86 -11.04 12.51
CA GLN A 40 -0.25 -12.32 12.85
C GLN A 40 0.78 -12.77 11.81
N ARG A 41 0.42 -12.70 10.52
CA ARG A 41 1.29 -13.11 9.41
C ARG A 41 2.60 -12.31 9.34
N HIS A 42 2.55 -11.02 9.64
CA HIS A 42 3.70 -10.11 9.54
C HIS A 42 4.38 -9.84 10.87
N GLY A 43 3.97 -10.52 11.95
CA GLY A 43 4.54 -10.36 13.29
C GLY A 43 4.44 -8.91 13.81
N CYS A 44 3.29 -8.26 13.59
CA CYS A 44 3.03 -6.89 14.01
C CYS A 44 1.68 -6.76 14.71
N THR A 45 1.34 -5.54 15.14
CA THR A 45 0.05 -5.21 15.75
C THR A 45 -0.96 -4.79 14.68
N VAL A 46 -2.25 -4.92 14.99
CA VAL A 46 -3.34 -4.39 14.14
C VAL A 46 -3.17 -2.89 13.87
N ALA A 47 -2.72 -2.11 14.87
CA ALA A 47 -2.45 -0.69 14.71
C ALA A 47 -1.33 -0.40 13.70
N GLU A 48 -0.28 -1.24 13.65
CA GLU A 48 0.76 -1.12 12.61
C GLU A 48 0.23 -1.49 11.22
N VAL A 49 -0.71 -2.44 11.12
CA VAL A 49 -1.40 -2.77 9.87
C VAL A 49 -2.21 -1.57 9.39
N GLU A 50 -3.05 -0.98 10.25
CA GLU A 50 -3.84 0.22 9.95
C GLU A 50 -2.98 1.38 9.47
N GLN A 51 -1.91 1.69 10.20
CA GLN A 51 -0.98 2.77 9.84
C GLN A 51 -0.30 2.50 8.50
N THR A 52 0.10 1.25 8.25
CA THR A 52 0.71 0.86 6.98
C THR A 52 -0.27 1.01 5.82
N VAL A 53 -1.51 0.51 5.97
CA VAL A 53 -2.55 0.64 4.95
C VAL A 53 -2.85 2.10 4.65
N ALA A 54 -3.03 2.94 5.68
CA ALA A 54 -3.26 4.36 5.52
C ALA A 54 -2.12 5.05 4.75
N ARG A 55 -0.87 4.79 5.14
CA ARG A 55 0.34 5.34 4.50
C ARG A 55 0.41 4.99 3.02
N VAL A 56 0.16 3.72 2.68
CA VAL A 56 0.17 3.25 1.30
C VAL A 56 -0.94 3.91 0.49
N LEU A 57 -2.17 3.95 1.00
CA LEU A 57 -3.30 4.58 0.30
C LEU A 57 -3.06 6.07 0.04
N ILE A 58 -2.54 6.81 1.02
CA ILE A 58 -2.20 8.23 0.88
C ILE A 58 -1.16 8.43 -0.23
N ALA A 59 -0.07 7.64 -0.20
CA ALA A 59 0.99 7.74 -1.19
C ALA A 59 0.52 7.37 -2.60
N LEU A 60 -0.33 6.34 -2.73
CA LEU A 60 -0.96 5.99 -4.00
C LEU A 60 -1.86 7.11 -4.51
N GLY A 61 -2.65 7.74 -3.63
CA GLY A 61 -3.50 8.90 -3.98
C GLY A 61 -2.70 10.11 -4.44
N ARG A 62 -1.55 10.40 -3.81
CA ARG A 62 -0.63 11.47 -4.26
C ARG A 62 -0.07 11.16 -5.65
N ALA A 63 0.45 9.95 -5.84
CA ALA A 63 1.01 9.52 -7.13
C ALA A 63 -0.03 9.50 -8.25
N GLU A 64 -1.26 9.13 -7.91
CA GLU A 64 -2.41 9.15 -8.79
C GLU A 64 -2.67 10.58 -9.32
N ARG A 65 -2.71 11.58 -8.42
CA ARG A 65 -2.85 13.01 -8.75
C ARG A 65 -1.60 13.61 -9.42
N GLY A 66 -0.47 12.92 -9.36
CA GLY A 66 0.80 13.39 -9.92
C GLY A 66 1.57 14.32 -8.98
N GLU A 67 1.18 14.36 -7.70
CA GLU A 67 1.92 15.01 -6.64
C GLU A 67 3.21 14.21 -6.39
N GLN A 68 4.36 14.88 -6.40
CA GLN A 68 5.61 14.26 -5.95
C GLN A 68 5.58 14.12 -4.42
N PRO A 69 6.20 13.06 -3.86
CA PRO A 69 6.41 12.96 -2.43
C PRO A 69 7.27 14.10 -1.89
#